data_AF-A0A2V7WPR8-F1
#
_entry.id   AF-A0A2V7WPR8-F1
#
_cell.length_a   1.000
_cell.length_b   1.000
_cell.length_c   1.000
_cell.angle_alpha   90.00
_cell.angle_beta   90.00
_cell.angle_gamma   90.00
#
_symmetry.space_group_name_H-M   'P 1'
#
loop_
_entity.id
_entity.type
_entity.pdbx_description
1 polymer ?
#
loop_
_entity_poly.entity_id
_entity_poly.type
_entity_poly.pdbx_seq_one_letter_code
_entity_poly.pdbx_strand_id
1 'polypeptide(L)'
;MRRSAGFTGSARAFYLAIGFAGLSLAVASIADMFAPRPYDGIVPVPYSRGGIEVRASVSGGPADAAGIHAGDCVLGIGKRLVNSTSDASAELRKHAIGERVSYLYHRGRCGGETKGEMRTTQVRLSSERLGGTTYVY
;
A
#
# COMPACT_ATOMS: atom_id res chain seq x y z
N MET A 1 36.77 -58.53 -8.41
CA MET A 1 35.79 -58.18 -7.36
C MET A 1 35.47 -56.70 -7.46
N ARG A 2 34.25 -56.33 -7.86
CA ARG A 2 33.80 -54.95 -8.10
C ARG A 2 32.76 -54.61 -7.03
N ARG A 3 33.00 -53.60 -6.19
CA ARG A 3 31.97 -53.00 -5.32
C ARG A 3 31.92 -51.50 -5.58
N SER A 4 30.93 -51.09 -6.36
CA SER A 4 30.52 -49.72 -6.62
C SER A 4 29.65 -49.21 -5.47
N ALA A 5 30.13 -48.21 -4.73
CA ALA A 5 29.40 -47.60 -3.62
C ALA A 5 29.08 -46.12 -3.92
N GLY A 6 27.80 -45.77 -3.77
CA GLY A 6 27.35 -44.50 -3.18
C GLY A 6 27.37 -43.24 -4.04
N PHE A 7 26.38 -43.06 -4.92
CA PHE A 7 26.00 -41.73 -5.45
C PHE A 7 24.55 -41.32 -5.11
N THR A 8 23.81 -42.15 -4.36
CA THR A 8 22.35 -42.00 -4.16
C THR A 8 21.94 -41.07 -3.01
N GLY A 9 22.84 -40.66 -2.11
CA GLY A 9 22.52 -39.76 -0.99
C GLY A 9 22.37 -38.29 -1.38
N SER A 10 23.20 -37.83 -2.33
CA SER A 10 23.24 -36.41 -2.76
C SER A 10 21.98 -35.99 -3.51
N ALA A 11 21.46 -36.85 -4.40
CA ALA A 11 20.26 -36.55 -5.17
C ALA A 11 19.01 -36.42 -4.29
N ARG A 12 18.84 -37.29 -3.28
CA ARG A 12 17.69 -37.21 -2.35
C ARG A 12 17.74 -35.95 -1.48
N ALA A 13 18.91 -35.60 -0.96
CA ALA A 13 19.11 -34.37 -0.21
C ALA A 13 18.82 -33.14 -1.08
N PHE A 14 19.22 -33.16 -2.35
CA PHE A 14 18.94 -32.09 -3.31
C PHE A 14 17.43 -31.92 -3.59
N TYR A 15 16.70 -33.02 -3.84
CA TYR A 15 15.24 -32.95 -4.04
C TYR A 15 14.50 -32.48 -2.79
N LEU A 16 14.92 -32.92 -1.60
CA LEU A 16 14.35 -32.44 -0.34
C LEU A 16 14.62 -30.95 -0.14
N ALA A 17 15.82 -30.46 -0.45
CA ALA A 17 16.16 -29.04 -0.34
C ALA A 17 15.29 -28.17 -1.27
N ILE A 18 15.08 -28.60 -2.53
CA ILE A 18 14.17 -27.91 -3.46
C ILE A 18 12.73 -27.96 -2.94
N GLY A 19 12.28 -29.11 -2.41
CA GLY A 19 10.95 -29.26 -1.82
C GLY A 19 10.72 -28.30 -0.65
N PHE A 20 11.68 -28.18 0.26
CA PHE A 20 11.62 -27.23 1.37
C PHE A 20 11.66 -25.78 0.89
N ALA A 21 12.46 -25.45 -0.13
CA ALA A 21 12.50 -24.11 -0.71
C ALA A 21 11.16 -23.74 -1.40
N GLY A 22 10.53 -24.68 -2.10
CA GLY A 22 9.20 -24.50 -2.68
C GLY A 22 8.13 -24.32 -1.59
N LEU A 23 8.17 -25.15 -0.54
CA LEU A 23 7.24 -25.06 0.58
C LEU A 23 7.38 -23.73 1.33
N SER A 24 8.60 -23.29 1.60
CA SER A 24 8.85 -22.01 2.29
C SER A 24 8.36 -20.82 1.47
N LEU A 25 8.57 -20.84 0.14
CA LEU A 25 8.03 -19.81 -0.76
C LEU A 25 6.50 -19.80 -0.73
N ALA A 26 5.85 -20.97 -0.78
CA ALA A 26 4.40 -21.07 -0.71
C ALA A 26 3.84 -20.53 0.62
N VAL A 27 4.46 -20.89 1.75
CA VAL A 27 4.08 -20.36 3.08
C VAL A 27 4.27 -18.84 3.14
N ALA A 28 5.37 -18.31 2.59
CA ALA A 28 5.60 -16.87 2.53
C ALA A 28 4.56 -16.15 1.66
N SER A 29 4.15 -16.72 0.52
CA SER A 29 3.08 -16.17 -0.32
C SER A 29 1.73 -16.15 0.39
N ILE A 30 1.40 -17.20 1.13
CA ILE A 30 0.19 -17.25 1.96
C ILE A 30 0.27 -16.18 3.05
N ALA A 31 1.40 -16.08 3.75
CA ALA A 31 1.59 -15.07 4.79
C ALA A 31 1.47 -13.63 4.25
N ASP A 32 2.02 -13.33 3.07
CA ASP A 32 1.90 -12.03 2.41
C ASP A 32 0.44 -11.69 2.04
N MET A 33 -0.35 -12.68 1.60
CA MET A 33 -1.77 -12.49 1.32
C MET A 33 -2.58 -12.06 2.55
N PHE A 34 -2.17 -12.52 3.74
CA PHE A 34 -2.84 -12.18 5.00
C PHE A 34 -2.19 -11.01 5.76
N ALA A 35 -1.11 -10.43 5.23
CA ALA A 35 -0.46 -9.29 5.86
C ALA A 35 -1.39 -8.06 5.84
N PRO A 36 -1.61 -7.40 6.99
CA PRO A 36 -2.41 -6.17 7.05
C PRO A 36 -1.79 -5.09 6.16
N ARG A 37 -2.62 -4.43 5.34
CA ARG A 37 -2.17 -3.32 4.51
C ARG A 37 -2.34 -1.98 5.23
N PRO A 38 -1.38 -1.05 5.08
CA PRO A 38 -1.53 0.29 5.59
C PRO A 38 -2.69 1.01 4.91
N TYR A 39 -3.45 1.75 5.70
CA TYR A 39 -4.68 2.40 5.28
C TYR A 39 -4.69 3.88 5.70
N ASP A 40 -5.08 4.76 4.79
CA ASP A 40 -5.17 6.21 5.01
C ASP A 40 -6.62 6.74 5.04
N GLY A 41 -7.61 5.97 4.59
CA GLY A 41 -9.02 6.35 4.62
C GLY A 41 -9.45 7.38 3.58
N ILE A 42 -8.65 7.59 2.53
CA ILE A 42 -9.02 8.45 1.40
C ILE A 42 -9.81 7.64 0.37
N VAL A 43 -10.96 8.15 -0.04
CA VAL A 43 -11.75 7.61 -1.15
C VAL A 43 -11.47 8.45 -2.39
N PRO A 44 -10.73 7.94 -3.38
CA PRO A 44 -10.41 8.71 -4.57
C PRO A 44 -11.62 8.83 -5.51
N VAL A 45 -11.63 9.89 -6.30
CA VAL A 45 -12.36 9.91 -7.57
C VAL A 45 -11.58 9.03 -8.57
N PRO A 46 -12.24 8.07 -9.24
CA PRO A 46 -11.57 7.24 -10.23
C PRO A 46 -11.14 8.07 -11.44
N TYR A 47 -9.97 7.75 -12.01
CA TYR A 47 -9.44 8.35 -13.24
C TYR A 47 -9.16 9.86 -13.19
N SER A 48 -9.04 10.46 -11.99
CA SER A 48 -8.56 11.84 -11.87
C SER A 48 -7.14 11.98 -12.44
N ARG A 49 -6.87 13.12 -13.07
CA ARG A 49 -5.56 13.46 -13.65
C ARG A 49 -4.89 14.56 -12.86
N GLY A 50 -3.57 14.44 -12.70
CA GLY A 50 -2.75 15.45 -12.01
C GLY A 50 -2.84 15.40 -10.50
N GLY A 51 -3.15 14.24 -9.92
CA GLY A 51 -3.22 14.03 -8.47
C GLY A 51 -4.31 13.05 -8.08
N ILE A 52 -4.49 12.92 -6.77
CA ILE A 52 -5.54 12.12 -6.13
C ILE A 52 -6.65 13.07 -5.67
N GLU A 53 -7.73 13.11 -6.42
CA GLU A 53 -8.90 13.89 -6.04
C GLU A 53 -9.70 13.13 -5.00
N VAL A 54 -9.90 13.75 -3.84
CA VAL A 54 -10.59 13.14 -2.71
C VAL A 54 -12.10 13.27 -2.94
N ARG A 55 -12.75 12.14 -3.23
CA ARG A 55 -14.21 12.06 -3.31
C ARG A 55 -14.84 12.15 -1.93
N ALA A 56 -14.25 11.45 -0.97
CA ALA A 56 -14.65 11.42 0.42
C ALA A 56 -13.47 10.95 1.29
N SER A 57 -13.53 11.24 2.59
CA SER A 57 -12.72 10.56 3.58
C SER A 57 -13.63 9.70 4.46
N VAL A 58 -13.11 8.57 4.94
CA VAL A 58 -13.84 7.70 5.86
C VAL A 58 -13.95 8.41 7.20
N SER A 59 -15.19 8.57 7.69
CA SER A 59 -15.47 9.26 8.95
C SER A 59 -14.74 8.58 10.13
N GLY A 60 -14.01 9.37 10.91
CA GLY A 60 -13.16 8.88 11.99
C GLY A 60 -11.93 8.09 11.52
N GLY A 61 -11.68 8.03 10.21
CA GLY A 61 -10.49 7.43 9.61
C GLY A 61 -9.26 8.35 9.65
N PRO A 62 -8.09 7.86 9.22
CA PRO A 62 -6.84 8.61 9.29
C PRO A 62 -6.85 9.95 8.54
N ALA A 63 -7.38 9.97 7.32
CA ALA A 63 -7.49 11.18 6.51
C ALA A 63 -8.42 12.22 7.13
N ASP A 64 -9.58 11.78 7.65
CA ASP A 64 -10.54 12.65 8.32
C ASP A 64 -9.94 13.25 9.60
N ALA A 65 -9.26 12.44 10.41
CA ALA A 65 -8.52 12.90 11.58
C ALA A 65 -7.37 13.86 11.25
N ALA A 66 -6.81 13.79 10.05
CA ALA A 66 -5.77 14.69 9.55
C ALA A 66 -6.33 15.95 8.84
N GLY A 67 -7.65 16.10 8.75
CA GLY A 67 -8.33 17.24 8.13
C GLY A 67 -8.43 17.22 6.60
N ILE A 68 -8.17 16.06 5.99
CA ILE A 68 -8.34 15.83 4.55
C ILE A 68 -9.80 15.45 4.32
N HIS A 69 -10.47 16.20 3.44
CA HIS A 69 -11.89 16.05 3.16
C HIS A 69 -12.19 15.99 1.67
N ALA A 70 -13.46 15.73 1.35
CA ALA A 70 -13.95 15.75 -0.03
C ALA A 70 -13.63 17.10 -0.71
N GLY A 71 -13.20 17.02 -1.97
CA GLY A 71 -12.81 18.19 -2.78
C GLY A 71 -11.36 18.62 -2.61
N ASP A 72 -10.56 17.90 -1.82
CA ASP A 72 -9.11 18.09 -1.77
C ASP A 72 -8.42 17.37 -2.93
N CYS A 73 -7.27 17.88 -3.35
CA CYS A 73 -6.38 17.20 -4.27
C CYS A 73 -5.06 16.89 -3.59
N VAL A 74 -4.79 15.60 -3.36
CA VAL A 74 -3.52 15.12 -2.82
C VAL A 74 -2.52 14.96 -3.97
N LEU A 75 -1.37 15.58 -3.82
CA LEU A 75 -0.29 15.62 -4.82
C LEU A 75 0.96 14.88 -4.35
N GLY A 76 1.08 14.59 -3.06
CA GLY A 76 2.23 13.88 -2.52
C GLY A 76 1.91 13.10 -1.26
N ILE A 77 2.57 11.95 -1.13
CA ILE A 77 2.53 11.06 0.02
C ILE A 77 3.97 10.77 0.43
N GLY A 78 4.27 11.00 1.70
CA GLY A 78 5.61 10.89 2.25
C GLY A 78 6.60 11.83 1.55
N LYS A 79 7.57 11.24 0.85
CA LYS A 79 8.60 11.96 0.10
C LYS A 79 8.40 11.86 -1.42
N ARG A 80 7.26 11.35 -1.88
CA ARG A 80 6.98 11.08 -3.30
C ARG A 80 5.75 11.85 -3.76
N LEU A 81 5.85 12.48 -4.93
CA LEU A 81 4.70 13.03 -5.64
C LEU A 81 3.88 11.90 -6.27
N VAL A 82 2.56 11.99 -6.16
CA VAL A 82 1.61 10.99 -6.65
C VAL A 82 0.68 11.61 -7.68
N ASN A 83 0.47 10.91 -8.80
CA ASN A 83 -0.38 11.40 -9.90
C ASN A 83 -1.55 10.47 -10.20
N SER A 84 -1.55 9.27 -9.62
CA SER A 84 -2.54 8.23 -9.84
C SER A 84 -2.83 7.44 -8.58
N THR A 85 -4.03 6.89 -8.49
CA THR A 85 -4.48 5.97 -7.42
C THR A 85 -3.48 4.83 -7.18
N SER A 86 -2.89 4.31 -8.26
CA SER A 86 -1.86 3.26 -8.22
C SER A 86 -0.53 3.73 -7.64
N ASP A 87 -0.13 4.99 -7.88
CA ASP A 87 1.06 5.56 -7.24
C ASP A 87 0.86 5.70 -5.74
N ALA A 88 -0.32 6.16 -5.33
CA ALA A 88 -0.66 6.32 -3.93
C ALA A 88 -0.66 4.97 -3.19
N SER A 89 -1.31 3.94 -3.76
CA SER A 89 -1.31 2.59 -3.17
C SER A 89 0.09 1.97 -3.14
N ALA A 90 0.91 2.18 -4.17
CA ALA A 90 2.30 1.70 -4.20
C ALA A 90 3.18 2.41 -3.17
N GLU A 91 2.97 3.71 -2.92
CA GLU A 91 3.71 4.44 -1.90
C GLU A 91 3.26 4.06 -0.49
N LEU A 92 1.95 3.95 -0.25
CA LEU A 92 1.39 3.51 1.02
C LEU A 92 1.95 2.16 1.47
N ARG A 93 2.08 1.19 0.54
CA ARG A 93 2.63 -0.15 0.83
C ARG A 93 4.08 -0.15 1.34
N LYS A 94 4.81 0.96 1.24
CA LYS A 94 6.17 1.09 1.76
C LYS A 94 6.20 1.51 3.23
N HIS A 95 5.06 1.96 3.76
CA HIS A 95 4.92 2.46 5.11
C HIS A 95 4.30 1.41 6.04
N ALA A 96 4.58 1.55 7.33
CA ALA A 96 4.03 0.68 8.36
C ALA A 96 2.67 1.19 8.87
N ILE A 97 1.84 0.26 9.33
CA ILE A 97 0.64 0.61 10.09
C ILE A 97 1.05 1.33 11.38
N GLY A 98 0.37 2.44 11.67
CA GLY A 98 0.65 3.31 12.81
C GLY A 98 1.69 4.41 12.51
N GLU A 99 2.38 4.35 11.37
CA GLU A 99 3.32 5.37 10.92
C GLU A 99 2.60 6.68 10.59
N ARG A 100 3.26 7.82 10.87
CA ARG A 100 2.79 9.14 10.43
C ARG A 100 3.48 9.50 9.12
N VAL A 101 2.68 9.65 8.08
CA VAL A 101 3.15 9.98 6.74
C VAL A 101 2.69 11.38 6.37
N SER A 102 3.59 12.15 5.76
CA SER A 102 3.31 13.52 5.33
C SER A 102 2.50 13.52 4.04
N TYR A 103 1.38 14.23 4.02
CA TYR A 103 0.52 14.38 2.83
C TYR A 103 0.59 15.82 2.34
N LEU A 104 0.98 16.00 1.09
CA LEU A 104 0.93 17.27 0.39
C LEU A 104 -0.37 17.35 -0.41
N TYR A 105 -1.17 18.37 -0.16
CA TYR A 105 -2.46 18.55 -0.83
C TYR A 105 -2.80 20.04 -0.99
N HIS A 106 -3.77 20.34 -1.84
CA HIS A 106 -4.42 21.65 -1.87
C HIS A 106 -5.93 21.48 -1.81
N ARG A 107 -6.63 22.54 -1.36
CA ARG A 107 -8.09 22.60 -1.45
C ARG A 107 -8.47 22.84 -2.92
N GLY A 108 -9.42 22.08 -3.45
CA GLY A 108 -9.90 22.20 -4.83
C GLY A 108 -9.58 20.99 -5.71
N ARG A 109 -10.17 20.95 -6.90
CA ARG A 109 -10.05 19.81 -7.84
C ARG A 109 -8.64 19.66 -8.41
N CYS A 110 -8.25 18.40 -8.64
CA CYS A 110 -7.03 18.08 -9.37
C CYS A 110 -7.11 18.53 -10.85
N GLY A 111 -5.98 19.00 -11.39
CA GLY A 111 -5.85 19.38 -12.81
C GLY A 111 -6.48 20.72 -13.21
N GLY A 112 -7.08 21.46 -12.27
CA GLY A 112 -7.45 22.88 -12.48
C GLY A 112 -6.24 23.81 -12.30
N GLU A 113 -6.42 25.10 -12.57
CA GLU A 113 -5.45 26.11 -12.11
C GLU A 113 -5.28 25.96 -10.60
N THR A 114 -4.05 25.67 -10.14
CA THR A 114 -3.71 25.55 -8.72
C THR A 114 -3.87 26.91 -8.04
N LYS A 115 -5.11 27.29 -7.75
CA LYS A 115 -5.49 28.50 -7.02
C LYS A 115 -5.43 28.31 -5.50
N GLY A 116 -5.24 27.07 -5.05
CA GLY A 116 -5.15 26.71 -3.64
C GLY A 116 -3.71 26.78 -3.11
N GLU A 117 -3.56 27.24 -1.88
CA GLU A 117 -2.33 27.13 -1.12
C GLU A 117 -1.99 25.65 -0.88
N MET A 118 -0.72 25.29 -1.11
CA MET A 118 -0.21 23.96 -0.79
C MET A 118 -0.15 23.77 0.72
N ARG A 119 -0.74 22.68 1.21
CA ARG A 119 -0.78 22.32 2.61
C ARG A 119 -0.17 20.96 2.83
N THR A 120 0.47 20.83 3.97
CA THR A 120 1.06 19.58 4.42
C THR A 120 0.42 19.16 5.73
N THR A 121 -0.06 17.92 5.81
CA THR A 121 -0.61 17.34 7.05
C THR A 121 0.02 15.98 7.32
N GLN A 122 0.01 15.56 8.58
CA GLN A 122 0.54 14.26 9.00
C GLN A 122 -0.64 13.28 9.16
N VAL A 123 -0.70 12.28 8.30
CA VAL A 123 -1.72 11.22 8.36
C VAL A 123 -1.13 10.02 9.09
N ARG A 124 -1.78 9.59 10.18
CA ARG A 124 -1.36 8.39 10.91
C ARG A 124 -2.04 7.16 10.33
N LEU A 125 -1.31 6.37 9.56
CA LEU A 125 -1.85 5.18 8.90
C LEU A 125 -2.43 4.20 9.93
N SER A 126 -3.59 3.61 9.64
CA SER A 126 -4.18 2.57 10.49
C SER A 126 -4.22 1.24 9.76
N SER A 127 -4.64 0.17 10.45
CA SER A 127 -5.10 -1.03 9.75
C SER A 127 -6.52 -0.79 9.25
N GLU A 128 -6.81 -1.24 8.04
CA GLU A 128 -8.18 -1.24 7.53
C GLU A 128 -9.03 -2.22 8.36
N ARG A 129 -10.14 -1.75 8.94
CA ARG A 129 -11.13 -2.65 9.54
C ARG A 129 -11.94 -3.29 8.42
N LEU A 130 -11.76 -4.59 8.23
CA LEU A 130 -12.59 -5.41 7.35
C LEU A 130 -14.08 -5.23 7.73
N GLY A 131 -14.91 -4.81 6.76
CA GLY A 131 -16.37 -4.64 6.93
C GLY A 131 -16.95 -3.29 6.48
N GLY A 132 -16.14 -2.33 6.02
CA GLY A 132 -16.63 -1.10 5.42
C GLY A 132 -17.06 -1.28 3.96
N THR A 133 -18.13 -0.62 3.52
CA THR A 133 -18.59 -0.61 2.09
C THR A 133 -17.79 0.36 1.22
N THR A 134 -16.67 0.87 1.71
CA THR A 134 -15.94 1.97 1.09
C THR A 134 -14.80 1.43 0.23
N TYR A 135 -14.89 1.64 -1.08
CA TYR A 135 -13.79 1.36 -2.00
C TYR A 135 -12.67 2.37 -1.82
N VAL A 136 -11.65 1.95 -1.07
CA VAL A 136 -10.33 2.56 -1.01
C VAL A 136 -9.43 1.84 -2.03
N TYR A 137 -8.31 2.47 -2.42
CA TYR A 137 -7.44 2.06 -3.54
C TYR A 137 -7.12 0.57 -3.66
#